data_AF-A0A8J4AZ32-F1
#
_entry.id   AF-A0A8J4AZ32-F1
#
_cell.length_a   1.000
_cell.length_b   1.000
_cell.length_c   1.000
_cell.angle_alpha   90.00
_cell.angle_beta   90.00
_cell.angle_gamma   90.00
#
_symmetry.space_group_name_H-M   'P 1'
#
loop_
_entity.id
_entity.type
_entity.pdbx_description
1 polymer ?
#
loop_
_entity_poly.entity_id
_entity_poly.type
_entity_poly.pdbx_seq_one_letter_code
_entity_poly.pdbx_strand_id
1 'polypeptide(L)'
;MQPPLLPDPYLNCWGTLETSFGFPSHLPPPFPSSSSGVYIFPHMSGAHVTKTQHTLFSPLPLPPLPPLLTLPPPPPSNPSLSPSPSHLQVGFEVARRAKGLGMQVLAYDPYASSEKAAAQGVQLVTFDTALASADFHSLHMPLTPITKNLFGDFAFSLIRPGSRIINAAHGGVIDEGALLRALEARVVVQAALDVFLDEPPDLAAHPLIGRSDVICTPHLGAYTLEAQEGVALEVVEAVVEALSGKLCCNAVNAPMVPQEIMEELQPYIVLAEGLGKAAVSLVRDHGFADIAITYSSPRGDDLDTRLLRAMGVLEDISTARVNLVNADLLARNRGLRIKEVHVRSGDGGEVLTSMSVALGTNDSRFSAAVDRTQRIYVQGKVAGGQPFLTKIGNYDVELAVAGSILLTRQRDQPGIVGGVGMLLAKDQVNISFMTVSRAARDREAIMAIGIDSEPSADTLEAITRVPGVVEVTVFKEVVTQYT
;
A
#
# COMPACT_ATOMS: atom_id res chain seq x y z
N MET A 1 43.20 -35.17 -10.81
CA MET A 1 42.87 -35.25 -12.25
C MET A 1 41.49 -34.66 -12.43
N GLN A 2 41.44 -33.38 -12.81
CA GLN A 2 40.21 -32.69 -13.22
C GLN A 2 39.98 -32.94 -14.72
N PRO A 3 38.74 -33.12 -15.20
CA PRO A 3 38.45 -33.15 -16.62
C PRO A 3 38.55 -31.73 -17.23
N PRO A 4 38.82 -31.60 -18.53
CA PRO A 4 39.11 -30.31 -19.16
C PRO A 4 37.86 -29.43 -19.26
N LEU A 5 38.03 -28.14 -18.97
CA LEU A 5 37.06 -27.09 -19.25
C LEU A 5 36.86 -26.97 -20.77
N LEU A 6 35.63 -27.13 -21.24
CA LEU A 6 35.22 -26.72 -22.58
C LEU A 6 35.25 -25.18 -22.65
N PRO A 7 35.71 -24.58 -23.76
CA PRO A 7 35.80 -23.13 -23.89
C PRO A 7 34.40 -22.49 -23.93
N ASP A 8 34.23 -21.45 -23.13
CA ASP A 8 33.04 -20.60 -23.10
C ASP A 8 32.93 -19.79 -24.40
N PRO A 9 31.87 -19.98 -25.22
CA PRO A 9 31.69 -19.23 -26.47
C PRO A 9 31.33 -17.75 -26.26
N TYR A 10 31.18 -17.27 -25.01
CA TYR A 10 30.82 -15.88 -24.71
C TYR A 10 32.01 -15.00 -24.26
N LEU A 11 33.21 -15.56 -24.11
CA LEU A 11 34.36 -14.85 -23.56
C LEU A 11 35.13 -13.95 -24.55
N ASN A 12 34.70 -13.82 -25.81
CA ASN A 12 35.42 -13.06 -26.84
C ASN A 12 34.86 -11.67 -27.16
N CYS A 13 33.91 -11.13 -26.37
CA CYS A 13 33.36 -9.79 -26.60
C CYS A 13 33.80 -8.72 -25.57
N TRP A 14 34.60 -9.09 -24.56
CA TRP A 14 35.10 -8.14 -23.56
C TRP A 14 36.63 -8.02 -23.66
N GLY A 15 37.07 -7.33 -24.70
CA GLY A 15 38.41 -6.79 -24.81
C GLY A 15 38.33 -5.28 -24.99
N THR A 16 39.00 -4.55 -24.11
CA THR A 16 39.31 -3.11 -24.15
C THR A 16 38.19 -2.12 -23.83
N LEU A 17 38.13 -1.68 -22.56
CA LEU A 17 38.22 -0.26 -22.15
C LEU A 17 38.22 -0.17 -20.61
N GLU A 18 39.40 -0.35 -20.01
CA GLU A 18 39.67 0.14 -18.64
C GLU A 18 40.30 1.54 -18.71
N THR A 19 40.09 2.32 -17.64
CA THR A 19 40.65 3.63 -17.25
C THR A 19 39.95 4.86 -17.87
N SER A 20 39.48 5.89 -17.14
CA SER A 20 40.12 6.61 -16.02
C SER A 20 39.18 7.64 -15.29
N PHE A 21 39.40 7.86 -13.97
CA PHE A 21 39.04 9.03 -13.08
C PHE A 21 37.54 9.38 -12.81
N GLY A 22 37.03 9.77 -11.63
CA GLY A 22 37.50 10.04 -10.25
C GLY A 22 36.38 10.79 -9.46
N PHE A 23 36.10 10.41 -8.20
CA PHE A 23 35.10 11.01 -7.24
C PHE A 23 35.67 12.29 -6.54
N PRO A 24 34.91 13.22 -5.86
CA PRO A 24 34.02 12.94 -4.68
C PRO A 24 32.79 13.90 -4.43
N SER A 25 31.66 13.40 -3.88
CA SER A 25 31.10 13.51 -2.49
C SER A 25 30.17 14.71 -2.14
N HIS A 26 28.87 14.45 -1.84
CA HIS A 26 28.11 14.76 -0.58
C HIS A 26 26.55 14.74 -0.78
N LEU A 27 25.84 14.06 0.13
CA LEU A 27 24.35 13.82 0.30
C LEU A 27 23.67 14.92 1.19
N PRO A 28 22.33 15.01 1.50
CA PRO A 28 21.20 14.02 1.47
C PRO A 28 19.81 14.61 1.02
N PRO A 29 18.61 14.12 1.45
CA PRO A 29 17.73 13.07 0.88
C PRO A 29 16.38 13.59 0.28
N PRO A 30 15.50 12.69 -0.27
CA PRO A 30 14.28 13.06 -0.99
C PRO A 30 12.96 12.82 -0.21
N PHE A 31 11.85 13.43 -0.66
CA PHE A 31 10.46 13.07 -0.32
C PHE A 31 9.57 13.17 -1.59
N PRO A 32 8.44 12.42 -1.69
CA PRO A 32 8.16 11.61 -2.86
C PRO A 32 6.87 11.95 -3.63
N SER A 33 6.90 11.67 -4.94
CA SER A 33 5.86 11.13 -5.84
C SER A 33 4.50 11.89 -5.97
N SER A 34 3.62 11.73 -6.96
CA SER A 34 3.46 10.85 -8.13
C SER A 34 2.54 11.57 -9.15
N SER A 35 2.86 11.74 -10.46
CA SER A 35 1.85 12.04 -11.53
C SER A 35 2.36 12.05 -13.00
N SER A 36 1.55 11.60 -14.00
CA SER A 36 1.92 11.04 -15.34
C SER A 36 1.56 11.88 -16.53
N GLY A 37 2.53 12.07 -17.43
CA GLY A 37 2.25 12.68 -18.72
C GLY A 37 3.22 12.34 -19.83
N VAL A 38 2.82 12.75 -21.03
CA VAL A 38 3.35 12.57 -22.40
C VAL A 38 4.10 13.84 -22.84
N TYR A 39 5.28 13.73 -23.49
CA TYR A 39 6.22 14.86 -23.70
C TYR A 39 6.81 14.92 -25.11
N ILE A 40 7.01 16.11 -25.67
CA ILE A 40 7.11 16.33 -27.13
C ILE A 40 8.11 17.48 -27.44
N PHE A 41 8.96 17.37 -28.50
CA PHE A 41 10.18 18.21 -28.72
C PHE A 41 10.47 18.68 -30.19
N PRO A 42 11.43 19.61 -30.45
CA PRO A 42 11.99 19.94 -31.80
C PRO A 42 13.44 19.51 -32.17
N HIS A 43 13.72 19.56 -33.49
CA HIS A 43 14.82 19.06 -34.34
C HIS A 43 16.28 19.55 -34.10
N MET A 44 17.29 18.74 -34.49
CA MET A 44 18.56 19.16 -35.16
C MET A 44 19.18 18.02 -36.00
N SER A 45 19.89 18.41 -37.07
CA SER A 45 20.16 17.63 -38.28
C SER A 45 21.44 16.77 -38.28
N GLY A 46 21.38 15.65 -39.00
CA GLY A 46 22.46 15.20 -39.89
C GLY A 46 23.27 13.98 -39.45
N ALA A 47 23.12 12.86 -40.17
CA ALA A 47 24.19 12.05 -40.75
C ALA A 47 23.64 10.71 -41.31
N HIS A 48 24.30 10.19 -42.35
CA HIS A 48 23.86 9.11 -43.23
C HIS A 48 24.40 7.71 -42.85
N VAL A 49 23.54 6.68 -43.04
CA VAL A 49 23.71 5.36 -43.72
C VAL A 49 24.77 4.35 -43.19
N THR A 50 24.43 3.10 -42.84
CA THR A 50 24.46 1.90 -43.73
C THR A 50 23.88 0.61 -43.07
N LYS A 51 23.43 -0.33 -43.93
CA LYS A 51 22.85 -1.70 -43.74
C LYS A 51 23.79 -2.66 -42.93
N THR A 52 23.37 -3.80 -42.35
CA THR A 52 22.93 -5.06 -43.03
C THR A 52 22.51 -6.20 -42.06
N GLN A 53 21.51 -6.98 -42.51
CA GLN A 53 21.32 -8.45 -42.51
C GLN A 53 20.99 -9.31 -41.26
N HIS A 54 19.92 -10.09 -41.50
CA HIS A 54 19.28 -11.24 -40.84
C HIS A 54 20.16 -12.26 -40.10
N THR A 55 19.59 -12.89 -39.06
CA THR A 55 19.36 -14.36 -39.02
C THR A 55 18.42 -14.77 -37.87
N LEU A 56 17.57 -15.76 -38.16
CA LEU A 56 16.61 -16.44 -37.28
C LEU A 56 17.31 -17.52 -36.45
N PHE A 57 16.93 -17.71 -35.18
CA PHE A 57 17.17 -18.98 -34.46
C PHE A 57 16.02 -19.37 -33.50
N SER A 58 15.75 -20.68 -33.50
CA SER A 58 14.73 -21.44 -32.75
C SER A 58 15.11 -21.67 -31.28
N PRO A 59 14.15 -21.88 -30.35
CA PRO A 59 14.45 -22.07 -28.93
C PRO A 59 14.95 -23.49 -28.60
N LEU A 60 15.95 -23.59 -27.72
CA LEU A 60 16.41 -24.81 -27.05
C LEU A 60 15.78 -24.92 -25.65
N PRO A 61 15.56 -26.15 -25.11
CA PRO A 61 14.85 -26.36 -23.86
C PRO A 61 15.74 -26.13 -22.61
N LEU A 62 15.10 -25.68 -21.52
CA LEU A 62 15.73 -25.36 -20.23
C LEU A 62 16.24 -26.62 -19.48
N PRO A 63 17.42 -26.57 -18.83
CA PRO A 63 17.89 -27.63 -17.94
C PRO A 63 17.21 -27.56 -16.54
N PRO A 64 17.20 -28.68 -15.78
CA PRO A 64 16.50 -28.75 -14.49
C PRO A 64 17.24 -28.00 -13.36
N LEU A 65 16.45 -27.47 -12.43
CA LEU A 65 16.90 -26.67 -11.28
C LEU A 65 17.74 -27.49 -10.27
N PRO A 66 18.84 -26.92 -9.72
CA PRO A 66 19.61 -27.54 -8.65
C PRO A 66 18.94 -27.38 -7.26
N PRO A 67 19.33 -28.20 -6.26
CA PRO A 67 18.67 -28.21 -4.94
C PRO A 67 18.99 -26.97 -4.11
N LEU A 68 18.04 -26.59 -3.23
CA LEU A 68 18.09 -25.40 -2.37
C LEU A 68 19.40 -25.29 -1.57
N LEU A 69 20.23 -24.32 -1.95
CA LEU A 69 21.32 -23.80 -1.12
C LEU A 69 20.74 -22.86 -0.06
N THR A 70 21.17 -23.05 1.18
CA THR A 70 20.89 -22.15 2.31
C THR A 70 21.36 -20.74 1.96
N LEU A 71 20.42 -19.79 1.93
CA LEU A 71 20.69 -18.39 1.60
C LEU A 71 21.62 -17.76 2.67
N PRO A 72 22.69 -17.04 2.28
CA PRO A 72 23.42 -16.19 3.21
C PRO A 72 22.53 -15.02 3.70
N PRO A 73 22.84 -14.41 4.85
CA PRO A 73 22.06 -13.29 5.36
C PRO A 73 22.05 -12.12 4.36
N PRO A 74 20.93 -11.37 4.28
CA PRO A 74 20.79 -10.30 3.32
C PRO A 74 21.83 -9.19 3.57
N PRO A 75 22.37 -8.56 2.52
CA PRO A 75 23.19 -7.37 2.68
C PRO A 75 22.39 -6.23 3.32
N PRO A 76 23.05 -5.27 4.00
CA PRO A 76 22.37 -4.12 4.58
C PRO A 76 21.61 -3.35 3.50
N SER A 77 20.34 -3.05 3.76
CA SER A 77 19.43 -2.31 2.89
C SER A 77 20.01 -0.92 2.55
N ASN A 78 20.19 -0.65 1.26
CA ASN A 78 20.65 0.64 0.75
C ASN A 78 19.44 1.58 0.59
N PRO A 79 19.33 2.70 1.33
CA PRO A 79 18.11 3.50 1.43
C PRO A 79 17.83 4.40 0.20
N SER A 80 18.42 4.12 -0.96
CA SER A 80 18.35 4.98 -2.15
C SER A 80 17.58 4.39 -3.34
N LEU A 81 16.89 3.25 -3.19
CA LEU A 81 16.00 2.76 -4.23
C LEU A 81 14.61 3.37 -4.06
N SER A 82 14.28 4.30 -4.94
CA SER A 82 12.93 4.82 -5.13
C SER A 82 12.00 3.73 -5.65
N PRO A 83 10.69 3.74 -5.31
CA PRO A 83 9.73 2.72 -5.73
C PRO A 83 9.54 2.72 -7.26
N SER A 84 9.05 1.59 -7.82
CA SER A 84 8.88 1.35 -9.26
C SER A 84 8.38 2.55 -10.06
N PRO A 85 8.73 2.61 -11.36
CA PRO A 85 8.20 3.60 -12.25
C PRO A 85 6.70 3.38 -12.45
N SER A 86 5.90 4.11 -11.69
CA SER A 86 4.62 4.58 -12.20
C SER A 86 4.86 5.18 -13.60
N HIS A 87 3.96 4.94 -14.56
CA HIS A 87 4.01 5.55 -15.91
C HIS A 87 4.25 7.07 -15.87
N LEU A 88 3.99 7.63 -14.70
CA LEU A 88 4.12 9.01 -14.34
C LEU A 88 5.57 9.52 -14.42
N GLN A 89 6.53 8.70 -14.02
CA GLN A 89 7.96 9.06 -14.03
C GLN A 89 8.59 9.03 -15.43
N VAL A 90 8.11 8.16 -16.32
CA VAL A 90 8.74 7.94 -17.63
C VAL A 90 8.75 9.23 -18.43
N GLY A 91 7.63 9.93 -18.48
CA GLY A 91 7.54 11.19 -19.21
C GLY A 91 8.45 12.29 -18.64
N PHE A 92 8.53 12.44 -17.32
CA PHE A 92 9.47 13.38 -16.70
C PHE A 92 10.92 13.05 -17.04
N GLU A 93 11.28 11.77 -17.03
CA GLU A 93 12.61 11.31 -17.37
C GLU A 93 12.94 11.52 -18.87
N VAL A 94 11.95 11.40 -19.76
CA VAL A 94 12.07 11.78 -21.17
C VAL A 94 12.26 13.30 -21.32
N ALA A 95 11.43 14.11 -20.64
CA ALA A 95 11.53 15.57 -20.62
C ALA A 95 12.91 16.05 -20.15
N ARG A 96 13.43 15.45 -19.07
CA ARG A 96 14.75 15.76 -18.52
C ARG A 96 15.86 15.46 -19.51
N ARG A 97 15.85 14.29 -20.15
CA ARG A 97 16.86 13.90 -21.15
C ARG A 97 16.83 14.80 -22.38
N ALA A 98 15.65 15.12 -22.89
CA ALA A 98 15.50 15.98 -24.04
C ALA A 98 15.96 17.42 -23.80
N LYS A 99 15.77 17.96 -22.59
CA LYS A 99 16.40 19.23 -22.20
C LYS A 99 17.91 19.16 -22.20
N GLY A 100 18.48 18.04 -21.76
CA GLY A 100 19.91 17.77 -21.88
C GLY A 100 20.40 17.81 -23.34
N LEU A 101 19.52 17.54 -24.30
CA LEU A 101 19.76 17.66 -25.74
C LEU A 101 19.45 19.06 -26.32
N GLY A 102 19.10 20.05 -25.47
CA GLY A 102 18.81 21.42 -25.89
C GLY A 102 17.39 21.63 -26.44
N MET A 103 16.48 20.68 -26.25
CA MET A 103 15.11 20.78 -26.74
C MET A 103 14.24 21.66 -25.83
N GLN A 104 13.29 22.40 -26.42
CA GLN A 104 12.20 23.01 -25.67
C GLN A 104 11.11 21.97 -25.40
N VAL A 105 10.56 21.98 -24.18
CA VAL A 105 9.65 20.91 -23.72
C VAL A 105 8.30 21.49 -23.34
N LEU A 106 7.28 21.08 -24.10
CA LEU A 106 5.88 21.30 -23.80
C LEU A 106 5.26 19.97 -23.36
N ALA A 107 4.31 20.02 -22.43
CA ALA A 107 3.61 18.85 -21.93
C ALA A 107 2.12 19.10 -21.78
N TYR A 108 1.33 18.09 -22.09
CA TYR A 108 -0.08 18.03 -21.75
C TYR A 108 -0.30 16.87 -20.79
N ASP A 109 -0.80 17.19 -19.60
CA ASP A 109 -1.27 16.23 -18.62
C ASP A 109 -2.37 16.93 -17.79
N PRO A 110 -3.64 16.49 -17.89
CA PRO A 110 -4.74 17.10 -17.15
C PRO A 110 -4.65 16.86 -15.64
N TYR A 111 -3.76 15.97 -15.19
CA TYR A 111 -3.56 15.61 -13.79
C TYR A 111 -2.20 16.09 -13.23
N ALA A 112 -1.34 16.71 -14.05
CA ALA A 112 -0.07 17.27 -13.60
C ALA A 112 -0.27 18.57 -12.81
N SER A 113 0.49 18.71 -11.71
CA SER A 113 0.64 19.99 -11.03
C SER A 113 1.50 20.93 -11.87
N SER A 114 1.01 22.16 -12.10
CA SER A 114 1.75 23.22 -12.79
C SER A 114 3.05 23.59 -12.07
N GLU A 115 3.07 23.51 -10.74
CA GLU A 115 4.25 23.76 -9.91
C GLU A 115 5.32 22.69 -10.12
N LYS A 116 4.94 21.40 -10.10
CA LYS A 116 5.87 20.28 -10.37
C LYS A 116 6.47 20.35 -11.77
N ALA A 117 5.65 20.67 -12.77
CA ALA A 117 6.11 20.84 -14.13
C ALA A 117 7.07 22.03 -14.25
N ALA A 118 6.73 23.18 -13.67
CA ALA A 118 7.56 24.38 -13.70
C ALA A 118 8.90 24.19 -12.97
N ALA A 119 8.92 23.48 -11.84
CA ALA A 119 10.15 23.15 -11.11
C ALA A 119 11.13 22.30 -11.95
N GLN A 120 10.58 21.45 -12.83
CA GLN A 120 11.36 20.68 -13.80
C GLN A 120 11.63 21.47 -15.09
N GLY A 121 11.20 22.74 -15.17
CA GLY A 121 11.30 23.64 -16.32
C GLY A 121 10.39 23.29 -17.49
N VAL A 122 9.38 22.44 -17.27
CA VAL A 122 8.42 21.98 -18.29
C VAL A 122 7.23 22.94 -18.28
N GLN A 123 6.83 23.40 -19.47
CA GLN A 123 5.61 24.19 -19.62
C GLN A 123 4.41 23.29 -19.87
N LEU A 124 3.42 23.30 -18.95
CA LEU A 124 2.13 22.68 -19.20
C LEU A 124 1.32 23.53 -20.18
N VAL A 125 0.73 22.88 -21.18
CA VAL A 125 -0.11 23.50 -22.21
C VAL A 125 -1.37 22.66 -22.43
N THR A 126 -2.34 23.20 -23.17
CA THR A 126 -3.50 22.42 -23.59
C THR A 126 -3.12 21.36 -24.61
N PHE A 127 -3.94 20.30 -24.74
CA PHE A 127 -3.72 19.22 -25.70
C PHE A 127 -3.54 19.76 -27.12
N ASP A 128 -4.45 20.61 -27.58
CA ASP A 128 -4.41 21.24 -28.90
C ASP A 128 -3.13 22.05 -29.11
N THR A 129 -2.68 22.79 -28.09
CA THR A 129 -1.44 23.56 -28.15
C THR A 129 -0.23 22.65 -28.27
N ALA A 130 -0.20 21.53 -27.52
CA ALA A 130 0.86 20.52 -27.60
C ALA A 130 0.94 19.87 -28.99
N LEU A 131 -0.21 19.61 -29.63
CA LEU A 131 -0.26 19.06 -30.99
C LEU A 131 0.21 20.07 -32.04
N ALA A 132 -0.27 21.31 -31.98
CA ALA A 132 0.01 22.31 -33.00
C ALA A 132 1.43 22.87 -32.96
N SER A 133 2.08 22.87 -31.79
CA SER A 133 3.32 23.64 -31.57
C SER A 133 4.60 22.82 -31.72
N ALA A 134 4.51 21.50 -31.84
CA ALA A 134 5.65 20.64 -31.58
C ALA A 134 6.01 19.72 -32.77
N ASP A 135 7.29 19.35 -32.87
CA ASP A 135 7.80 18.59 -34.02
C ASP A 135 8.00 17.08 -33.74
N PHE A 136 8.01 16.64 -32.47
CA PHE A 136 8.22 15.25 -32.05
C PHE A 136 7.27 14.88 -30.92
N HIS A 137 6.28 14.03 -31.16
CA HIS A 137 5.25 13.64 -30.20
C HIS A 137 5.57 12.31 -29.49
N SER A 138 6.07 12.31 -28.24
CA SER A 138 6.34 11.08 -27.46
C SER A 138 5.28 10.81 -26.39
N LEU A 139 4.58 9.67 -26.55
CA LEU A 139 3.44 9.25 -25.74
C LEU A 139 3.84 8.41 -24.53
N HIS A 140 3.31 8.77 -23.35
CA HIS A 140 3.57 8.20 -22.02
C HIS A 140 2.31 8.14 -21.14
N MET A 141 1.12 7.94 -21.75
CA MET A 141 -0.15 7.84 -21.02
C MET A 141 -0.57 6.38 -20.84
N PRO A 142 -1.28 6.04 -19.75
CA PRO A 142 -1.92 4.74 -19.62
C PRO A 142 -3.03 4.57 -20.65
N LEU A 143 -3.33 3.32 -21.03
CA LEU A 143 -4.53 3.00 -21.80
C LEU A 143 -5.75 2.98 -20.88
N THR A 144 -6.70 3.87 -21.16
CA THR A 144 -7.96 4.02 -20.44
C THR A 144 -9.08 4.26 -21.45
N PRO A 145 -10.37 4.17 -21.07
CA PRO A 145 -11.47 4.54 -21.97
C PRO A 145 -11.36 5.97 -22.53
N ILE A 146 -10.72 6.89 -21.80
CA ILE A 146 -10.53 8.29 -22.19
C ILE A 146 -9.35 8.45 -23.16
N THR A 147 -8.27 7.69 -22.97
CA THR A 147 -7.04 7.79 -23.77
C THR A 147 -7.02 6.84 -24.97
N LYS A 148 -7.99 5.93 -25.07
CA LYS A 148 -8.16 5.03 -26.22
C LYS A 148 -8.42 5.83 -27.50
N ASN A 149 -7.60 5.61 -28.52
CA ASN A 149 -7.63 6.31 -29.80
C ASN A 149 -7.58 7.84 -29.65
N LEU A 150 -6.96 8.36 -28.59
CA LEU A 150 -6.79 9.80 -28.38
C LEU A 150 -6.05 10.42 -29.58
N PHE A 151 -5.07 9.69 -30.12
CA PHE A 151 -4.41 10.02 -31.38
C PHE A 151 -5.14 9.38 -32.57
N GLY A 152 -6.31 9.95 -32.90
CA GLY A 152 -7.10 9.63 -34.10
C GLY A 152 -7.05 10.75 -35.16
N ASP A 153 -7.92 10.69 -36.17
CA ASP A 153 -7.93 11.65 -37.30
C ASP A 153 -8.00 13.11 -36.84
N PHE A 154 -8.78 13.41 -35.80
CA PHE A 154 -8.88 14.76 -35.25
C PHE A 154 -7.54 15.26 -34.71
N ALA A 155 -6.86 14.46 -33.88
CA ALA A 155 -5.56 14.81 -33.33
C ALA A 155 -4.51 15.00 -34.43
N PHE A 156 -4.47 14.09 -35.41
CA PHE A 156 -3.57 14.22 -36.56
C PHE A 156 -3.88 15.42 -37.44
N SER A 157 -5.11 15.93 -37.46
CA SER A 157 -5.44 17.17 -38.19
C SER A 157 -4.94 18.45 -37.51
N LEU A 158 -4.66 18.38 -36.20
CA LEU A 158 -4.09 19.49 -35.41
C LEU A 158 -2.56 19.44 -35.35
N ILE A 159 -1.95 18.28 -35.63
CA ILE A 159 -0.49 18.13 -35.60
C ILE A 159 0.15 18.95 -36.71
N ARG A 160 1.29 19.56 -36.39
CA ARG A 160 2.11 20.28 -37.37
C ARG A 160 2.57 19.35 -38.50
N PRO A 161 2.40 19.73 -39.78
CA PRO A 161 2.97 18.95 -40.88
C PRO A 161 4.49 18.88 -40.78
N GLY A 162 5.05 17.67 -40.95
CA GLY A 162 6.47 17.43 -40.75
C GLY A 162 6.82 16.83 -39.38
N SER A 163 5.84 16.64 -38.50
CA SER A 163 6.08 16.10 -37.16
C SER A 163 6.39 14.60 -37.16
N ARG A 164 7.02 14.15 -36.07
CA ARG A 164 7.31 12.75 -35.81
C ARG A 164 6.53 12.27 -34.59
N ILE A 165 6.18 10.99 -34.53
CA ILE A 165 5.45 10.42 -33.39
C ILE A 165 6.19 9.24 -32.80
N ILE A 166 6.15 9.09 -31.49
CA ILE A 166 6.81 8.04 -30.72
C ILE A 166 5.78 7.50 -29.73
N ASN A 167 5.51 6.20 -29.75
CA ASN A 167 4.69 5.54 -28.74
C ASN A 167 5.43 4.31 -28.20
N ALA A 168 5.92 4.44 -26.97
CA ALA A 168 6.50 3.35 -26.19
C ALA A 168 5.79 3.19 -24.84
N ALA A 169 4.49 3.52 -24.81
CA ALA A 169 3.67 3.47 -23.61
C ALA A 169 2.67 2.31 -23.66
N HIS A 170 1.58 2.49 -24.41
CA HIS A 170 0.56 1.46 -24.56
C HIS A 170 -0.01 1.44 -25.98
N GLY A 171 -0.30 0.22 -26.46
CA GLY A 171 -1.10 0.00 -27.66
C GLY A 171 -2.50 0.62 -27.54
N GLY A 172 -3.10 0.99 -28.66
CA GLY A 172 -4.46 1.54 -28.70
C GLY A 172 -4.62 2.98 -28.20
N VAL A 173 -3.56 3.67 -27.79
CA VAL A 173 -3.57 5.14 -27.60
C VAL A 173 -3.61 5.87 -28.95
N ILE A 174 -2.91 5.31 -29.94
CA ILE A 174 -2.95 5.74 -31.34
C ILE A 174 -3.92 4.85 -32.10
N ASP A 175 -4.81 5.45 -32.88
CA ASP A 175 -5.52 4.74 -33.95
C ASP A 175 -4.52 4.48 -35.08
N GLU A 176 -4.10 3.22 -35.23
CA GLU A 176 -3.10 2.80 -36.22
C GLU A 176 -3.53 3.10 -37.66
N GLY A 177 -4.84 3.07 -37.95
CA GLY A 177 -5.38 3.44 -39.25
C GLY A 177 -5.31 4.93 -39.50
N ALA A 178 -5.56 5.75 -38.47
CA ALA A 178 -5.39 7.20 -38.55
C ALA A 178 -3.92 7.59 -38.71
N LEU A 179 -3.01 6.91 -37.99
CA LEU A 179 -1.57 7.11 -38.15
C LEU A 179 -1.10 6.74 -39.56
N LEU A 180 -1.59 5.64 -40.12
CA LEU A 180 -1.29 5.25 -41.50
C LEU A 180 -1.68 6.36 -42.48
N ARG A 181 -2.90 6.89 -42.37
CA ARG A 181 -3.37 8.01 -43.21
C ARG A 181 -2.51 9.25 -43.02
N ALA A 182 -2.11 9.58 -41.79
CA ALA A 182 -1.27 10.74 -41.49
C ALA A 182 0.15 10.62 -42.07
N LEU A 183 0.72 9.40 -42.08
CA LEU A 183 2.00 9.08 -42.71
C LEU A 183 1.91 9.19 -44.24
N GLU A 184 0.85 8.63 -44.83
CA GLU A 184 0.59 8.74 -46.27
C GLU A 184 0.41 10.18 -46.73
N ALA A 185 -0.31 10.99 -45.95
CA ALA A 185 -0.51 12.42 -46.17
C ALA A 185 0.74 13.28 -45.87
N ARG A 186 1.83 12.68 -45.35
CA ARG A 186 3.07 13.35 -44.92
C ARG A 186 2.86 14.45 -43.87
N VAL A 187 1.73 14.39 -43.14
CA VAL A 187 1.52 15.22 -41.94
C VAL A 187 2.49 14.74 -40.87
N VAL A 188 2.56 13.41 -40.67
CA VAL A 188 3.60 12.76 -39.89
C VAL A 188 4.66 12.24 -40.87
N VAL A 189 5.93 12.58 -40.66
CA VAL A 189 7.01 12.14 -41.56
C VAL A 189 7.67 10.85 -41.10
N GLN A 190 7.65 10.57 -39.80
CA GLN A 190 8.16 9.32 -39.22
C GLN A 190 7.42 8.95 -37.93
N ALA A 191 7.30 7.65 -37.68
CA ALA A 191 6.79 7.11 -36.42
C ALA A 191 7.78 6.12 -35.79
N ALA A 192 7.80 6.01 -34.46
CA ALA A 192 8.50 4.97 -33.72
C ALA A 192 7.52 4.32 -32.73
N LEU A 193 7.27 3.02 -32.87
CA LEU A 193 6.27 2.27 -32.13
C LEU A 193 6.93 1.07 -31.44
N ASP A 194 6.82 0.99 -30.12
CA ASP A 194 7.23 -0.18 -29.34
C ASP A 194 6.03 -1.07 -28.97
N VAL A 195 4.81 -0.54 -29.10
CA VAL A 195 3.57 -1.16 -28.63
C VAL A 195 2.49 -1.09 -29.72
N PHE A 196 1.65 -2.11 -29.79
CA PHE A 196 0.62 -2.29 -30.83
C PHE A 196 -0.75 -2.57 -30.20
N LEU A 197 -1.84 -2.34 -30.93
CA LEU A 197 -3.18 -2.63 -30.43
C LEU A 197 -3.34 -4.12 -30.07
N ASP A 198 -2.91 -4.99 -30.97
CA ASP A 198 -2.87 -6.43 -30.77
C ASP A 198 -1.42 -6.88 -30.59
N GLU A 199 -1.12 -7.58 -29.49
CA GLU A 199 0.21 -8.09 -29.19
C GLU A 199 0.17 -9.61 -28.95
N PRO A 200 0.86 -10.43 -29.79
CA PRO A 200 1.76 -10.04 -30.88
C PRO A 200 1.03 -9.53 -32.14
N PRO A 201 1.56 -8.52 -32.85
CA PRO A 201 0.95 -8.03 -34.09
C PRO A 201 1.11 -9.03 -35.25
N ASP A 202 0.20 -8.99 -36.22
CA ASP A 202 0.35 -9.75 -37.46
C ASP A 202 1.48 -9.15 -38.32
N LEU A 203 2.68 -9.71 -38.21
CA LEU A 203 3.87 -9.23 -38.91
C LEU A 203 3.73 -9.22 -40.44
N ALA A 204 2.81 -10.01 -41.01
CA ALA A 204 2.62 -10.10 -42.46
C ALA A 204 1.57 -9.10 -42.97
N ALA A 205 0.51 -8.84 -42.18
CA ALA A 205 -0.61 -8.01 -42.59
C ALA A 205 -0.61 -6.60 -41.98
N HIS A 206 0.18 -6.35 -40.93
CA HIS A 206 0.11 -5.09 -40.19
C HIS A 206 0.61 -3.90 -41.03
N PRO A 207 -0.21 -2.87 -41.27
CA PRO A 207 0.06 -1.84 -42.28
C PRO A 207 1.22 -0.91 -41.93
N LEU A 208 1.58 -0.81 -40.65
CA LEU A 208 2.69 0.02 -40.16
C LEU A 208 4.03 -0.74 -40.11
N ILE A 209 4.01 -2.08 -40.09
CA ILE A 209 5.24 -2.89 -39.99
C ILE A 209 5.90 -2.99 -41.36
N GLY A 210 7.23 -2.83 -41.42
CA GLY A 210 8.01 -2.93 -42.65
C GLY A 210 8.03 -1.65 -43.49
N ARG A 211 7.30 -0.60 -43.09
CA ARG A 211 7.41 0.72 -43.71
C ARG A 211 8.77 1.35 -43.41
N SER A 212 9.32 2.11 -44.37
CA SER A 212 10.62 2.79 -44.20
C SER A 212 10.56 4.03 -43.30
N ASP A 213 9.37 4.60 -43.12
CA ASP A 213 9.09 5.76 -42.28
C ASP A 213 8.57 5.39 -40.89
N VAL A 214 8.53 4.09 -40.55
CA VAL A 214 8.11 3.60 -39.23
C VAL A 214 9.20 2.70 -38.65
N ILE A 215 9.64 3.02 -37.43
CA ILE A 215 10.50 2.16 -36.61
C ILE A 215 9.60 1.35 -35.69
N CYS A 216 9.75 0.03 -35.70
CA CYS A 216 9.00 -0.86 -34.82
C CYS A 216 9.95 -1.65 -33.92
N THR A 217 9.64 -1.73 -32.63
CA THR A 217 10.29 -2.63 -31.67
C THR A 217 9.24 -3.50 -30.96
N PRO A 218 9.56 -4.75 -30.58
CA PRO A 218 8.58 -5.69 -30.04
C PRO A 218 8.45 -5.55 -28.52
N HIS A 219 7.85 -4.45 -28.05
CA HIS A 219 7.58 -4.17 -26.63
C HIS A 219 8.81 -4.33 -25.74
N LEU A 220 9.90 -3.65 -26.10
CA LEU A 220 11.20 -3.75 -25.45
C LEU A 220 11.46 -2.63 -24.43
N GLY A 221 10.53 -1.70 -24.21
CA GLY A 221 10.73 -0.53 -23.35
C GLY A 221 11.24 -0.83 -21.93
N ALA A 222 10.85 -1.98 -21.36
CA ALA A 222 11.30 -2.46 -20.05
C ALA A 222 12.28 -3.64 -20.11
N TYR A 223 12.71 -4.04 -21.31
CA TYR A 223 13.57 -5.21 -21.51
C TYR A 223 15.06 -4.85 -21.41
N THR A 224 15.48 -4.39 -20.23
CA THR A 224 16.88 -4.13 -19.89
C THR A 224 17.30 -4.91 -18.64
N LEU A 225 18.59 -5.22 -18.50
CA LEU A 225 19.09 -5.96 -17.33
C LEU A 225 18.79 -5.22 -16.02
N GLU A 226 18.99 -3.91 -16.01
CA GLU A 226 18.79 -3.04 -14.85
C GLU A 226 17.31 -2.96 -14.47
N ALA A 227 16.41 -2.91 -15.45
CA ALA A 227 14.97 -2.89 -15.19
C ALA A 227 14.49 -4.24 -14.64
N GLN A 228 14.97 -5.36 -15.20
CA GLN A 228 14.62 -6.69 -14.70
C GLN A 228 15.15 -6.92 -13.28
N GLU A 229 16.37 -6.45 -12.97
CA GLU A 229 16.92 -6.50 -11.61
C GLU A 229 16.11 -5.65 -10.63
N GLY A 230 15.78 -4.41 -11.00
CA GLY A 230 14.95 -3.53 -10.18
C GLY A 230 13.57 -4.11 -9.87
N VAL A 231 12.88 -4.64 -10.88
CA VAL A 231 11.58 -5.30 -10.71
C VAL A 231 11.70 -6.55 -9.85
N ALA A 232 12.75 -7.35 -10.04
CA ALA A 232 12.96 -8.56 -9.23
C ALA A 232 13.15 -8.22 -7.74
N LEU A 233 13.95 -7.20 -7.42
CA LEU A 233 14.16 -6.75 -6.05
C LEU A 233 12.86 -6.27 -5.42
N GLU A 234 12.11 -5.41 -6.11
CA GLU A 234 10.85 -4.87 -5.60
C GLU A 234 9.80 -5.95 -5.34
N VAL A 235 9.70 -6.95 -6.23
CA VAL A 235 8.81 -8.10 -6.02
C VAL A 235 9.26 -8.93 -4.81
N VAL A 236 10.56 -9.16 -4.64
CA VAL A 236 11.10 -9.89 -3.49
C VAL A 236 10.82 -9.14 -2.18
N GLU A 237 11.03 -7.84 -2.14
CA GLU A 237 10.72 -7.00 -0.99
C GLU A 237 9.23 -7.06 -0.64
N ALA A 238 8.36 -6.87 -1.63
CA ALA A 238 6.91 -7.00 -1.46
C ALA A 238 6.50 -8.38 -0.90
N VAL A 239 7.11 -9.46 -1.38
CA VAL A 239 6.85 -10.82 -0.89
C VAL A 239 7.34 -10.99 0.55
N VAL A 240 8.55 -10.50 0.88
CA VAL A 240 9.10 -10.58 2.24
C VAL A 240 8.23 -9.80 3.22
N GLU A 241 7.77 -8.60 2.85
CA GLU A 241 6.86 -7.79 3.64
C GLU A 241 5.53 -8.51 3.88
N ALA A 242 4.91 -9.03 2.80
CA ALA A 242 3.65 -9.74 2.88
C ALA A 242 3.74 -11.00 3.76
N LEU A 243 4.82 -11.79 3.63
CA LEU A 243 5.06 -12.98 4.46
C LEU A 243 5.35 -12.60 5.92
N SER A 244 5.92 -11.43 6.16
CA SER A 244 6.16 -10.88 7.50
C SER A 244 4.90 -10.27 8.13
N GLY A 245 3.78 -10.24 7.41
CA GLY A 245 2.52 -9.65 7.89
C GLY A 245 2.46 -8.12 7.77
N LYS A 246 3.41 -7.49 7.06
CA LYS A 246 3.40 -6.05 6.78
C LYS A 246 2.49 -5.74 5.59
N LEU A 247 2.00 -4.50 5.55
CA LEU A 247 1.23 -3.98 4.41
C LEU A 247 2.17 -3.77 3.22
N CYS A 248 1.90 -4.46 2.11
CA CYS A 248 2.62 -4.28 0.86
C CYS A 248 2.02 -3.09 0.08
N CYS A 249 2.80 -2.04 -0.13
CA CYS A 249 2.39 -0.84 -0.87
C CYS A 249 2.03 -1.11 -2.34
N ASN A 250 2.59 -2.17 -2.94
CA ASN A 250 2.38 -2.55 -4.34
C ASN A 250 1.30 -3.62 -4.55
N ALA A 251 0.46 -3.87 -3.55
CA ALA A 251 -0.58 -4.89 -3.65
C ALA A 251 -1.70 -4.46 -4.63
N VAL A 252 -1.78 -5.13 -5.77
CA VAL A 252 -2.75 -4.83 -6.85
C VAL A 252 -4.21 -5.12 -6.48
N ASN A 253 -4.42 -5.96 -5.46
CA ASN A 253 -5.73 -6.40 -4.99
C ASN A 253 -6.01 -5.98 -3.53
N ALA A 254 -5.22 -5.06 -2.99
CA ALA A 254 -5.41 -4.47 -1.67
C ALA A 254 -5.61 -2.95 -1.81
N PRO A 255 -6.25 -2.28 -0.85
CA PRO A 255 -6.35 -0.83 -0.88
C PRO A 255 -4.96 -0.20 -0.77
N MET A 256 -4.61 0.62 -1.79
CA MET A 256 -3.40 1.42 -1.80
C MET A 256 -3.68 2.70 -1.00
N VAL A 257 -3.00 2.86 0.12
CA VAL A 257 -3.17 4.03 0.99
C VAL A 257 -1.90 4.88 0.90
N PRO A 258 -2.01 6.17 0.49
CA PRO A 258 -0.87 7.09 0.47
C PRO A 258 -0.13 7.10 1.80
N GLN A 259 1.19 7.27 1.77
CA GLN A 259 2.03 7.21 2.96
C GLN A 259 1.59 8.23 4.02
N GLU A 260 1.17 9.42 3.61
CA GLU A 260 0.69 10.47 4.52
C GLU A 260 -0.56 10.02 5.29
N ILE A 261 -1.49 9.36 4.60
CA ILE A 261 -2.71 8.81 5.22
C ILE A 261 -2.37 7.60 6.10
N MET A 262 -1.37 6.81 5.71
CA MET A 262 -0.91 5.67 6.51
C MET A 262 -0.32 6.13 7.85
N GLU A 263 0.46 7.20 7.86
CA GLU A 263 1.00 7.80 9.09
C GLU A 263 -0.13 8.30 10.02
N GLU A 264 -1.17 8.92 9.46
CA GLU A 264 -2.36 9.33 10.22
C GLU A 264 -3.18 8.13 10.73
N LEU A 265 -3.23 7.02 9.98
CA LEU A 265 -4.02 5.82 10.31
C LEU A 265 -3.30 4.86 11.26
N GLN A 266 -1.97 4.87 11.32
CA GLN A 266 -1.17 3.92 12.10
C GLN A 266 -1.67 3.78 13.56
N PRO A 267 -1.92 4.88 14.31
CA PRO A 267 -2.40 4.76 15.69
C PRO A 267 -3.79 4.11 15.79
N TYR A 268 -4.63 4.26 14.76
CA TYR A 268 -5.97 3.69 14.70
C TYR A 268 -5.95 2.21 14.31
N ILE A 269 -4.95 1.76 13.54
CA ILE A 269 -4.73 0.33 13.28
C ILE A 269 -4.44 -0.38 14.60
N VAL A 270 -3.53 0.18 15.40
CA VAL A 270 -3.19 -0.32 16.73
C VAL A 270 -4.42 -0.32 17.65
N LEU A 271 -5.23 0.75 17.62
CA LEU A 271 -6.49 0.81 18.34
C LEU A 271 -7.47 -0.27 17.89
N ALA A 272 -7.63 -0.49 16.59
CA ALA A 272 -8.53 -1.50 16.02
C ALA A 272 -8.13 -2.92 16.43
N GLU A 273 -6.82 -3.21 16.42
CA GLU A 273 -6.26 -4.48 16.90
C GLU A 273 -6.60 -4.72 18.37
N GLY A 274 -6.33 -3.74 19.22
CA GLY A 274 -6.63 -3.82 20.64
C GLY A 274 -8.12 -3.95 20.94
N LEU A 275 -8.96 -3.06 20.40
CA LEU A 275 -10.42 -3.16 20.58
C LEU A 275 -10.97 -4.53 20.14
N GLY A 276 -10.42 -5.10 19.06
CA GLY A 276 -10.77 -6.44 18.62
C GLY A 276 -10.40 -7.52 19.64
N LYS A 277 -9.15 -7.51 20.13
CA LYS A 277 -8.65 -8.45 21.16
C LYS A 277 -9.39 -8.31 22.47
N ALA A 278 -9.59 -7.08 22.96
CA ALA A 278 -10.41 -6.78 24.13
C ALA A 278 -11.82 -7.37 23.98
N ALA A 279 -12.50 -7.09 22.86
CA ALA A 279 -13.85 -7.59 22.63
C ALA A 279 -13.92 -9.13 22.60
N VAL A 280 -12.99 -9.79 21.90
CA VAL A 280 -12.93 -11.26 21.80
C VAL A 280 -12.59 -11.89 23.17
N SER A 281 -11.67 -11.30 23.92
CA SER A 281 -11.27 -11.80 25.24
C SER A 281 -12.41 -11.80 26.27
N LEU A 282 -13.40 -10.93 26.07
CA LEU A 282 -14.60 -10.83 26.91
C LEU A 282 -15.67 -11.88 26.53
N VAL A 283 -15.52 -12.59 25.41
CA VAL A 283 -16.46 -13.66 25.01
C VAL A 283 -16.17 -14.94 25.82
N ARG A 284 -17.21 -15.56 26.41
CA ARG A 284 -17.03 -16.78 27.22
C ARG A 284 -16.70 -18.00 26.37
N ASP A 285 -17.48 -18.21 25.32
CA ASP A 285 -17.35 -19.33 24.37
C ASP A 285 -16.89 -18.87 22.98
N HIS A 286 -16.47 -19.79 22.11
CA HIS A 286 -15.97 -19.47 20.76
C HIS A 286 -17.05 -19.06 19.73
N GLY A 287 -18.14 -18.41 20.15
CA GLY A 287 -19.33 -18.20 19.32
C GLY A 287 -19.83 -16.75 19.29
N PHE A 288 -19.46 -16.00 18.26
CA PHE A 288 -20.17 -14.80 17.84
C PHE A 288 -20.36 -14.86 16.32
N ALA A 289 -21.52 -14.43 15.82
CA ALA A 289 -21.83 -14.47 14.39
C ALA A 289 -21.76 -13.08 13.73
N ASP A 290 -21.88 -12.02 14.55
CA ASP A 290 -22.05 -10.65 14.08
C ASP A 290 -21.04 -9.72 14.76
N ILE A 291 -20.19 -9.08 13.97
CA ILE A 291 -19.27 -8.02 14.38
C ILE A 291 -19.81 -6.71 13.82
N ALA A 292 -20.04 -5.72 14.67
CA ALA A 292 -20.39 -4.37 14.24
C ALA A 292 -19.27 -3.42 14.64
N ILE A 293 -18.74 -2.68 13.68
CA ILE A 293 -17.67 -1.70 13.88
C ILE A 293 -18.23 -0.33 13.53
N THR A 294 -18.06 0.63 14.43
CA THR A 294 -18.52 2.01 14.21
C THR A 294 -17.33 2.95 14.23
N TYR A 295 -17.18 3.72 13.16
CA TYR A 295 -16.18 4.75 12.99
C TYR A 295 -16.84 6.12 13.14
N SER A 296 -16.36 6.90 14.10
CA SER A 296 -16.82 8.27 14.32
C SER A 296 -15.77 9.21 13.73
N SER A 297 -16.11 9.95 12.67
CA SER A 297 -15.18 10.86 12.00
C SER A 297 -15.80 12.25 11.83
N PRO A 298 -15.08 13.34 12.17
CA PRO A 298 -15.47 14.70 11.83
C PRO A 298 -15.12 15.04 10.37
N ARG A 299 -14.29 14.21 9.72
CA ARG A 299 -13.86 14.34 8.34
C ARG A 299 -14.98 13.88 7.40
N GLY A 300 -15.22 14.67 6.36
CA GLY A 300 -16.29 14.42 5.39
C GLY A 300 -15.84 13.67 4.13
N ASP A 301 -14.61 13.17 4.10
CA ASP A 301 -14.06 12.40 2.99
C ASP A 301 -14.30 10.90 3.15
N ASP A 302 -14.27 10.19 2.01
CA ASP A 302 -14.45 8.74 1.93
C ASP A 302 -13.15 8.04 2.34
N LEU A 303 -12.77 8.20 3.62
CA LEU A 303 -11.58 7.58 4.19
C LEU A 303 -11.68 6.05 4.02
N ASP A 304 -10.67 5.43 3.40
CA ASP A 304 -10.64 3.98 3.22
C ASP A 304 -10.37 3.26 4.55
N THR A 305 -11.46 3.03 5.30
CA THR A 305 -11.45 2.32 6.59
C THR A 305 -11.21 0.81 6.47
N ARG A 306 -10.99 0.27 5.26
CA ARG A 306 -10.66 -1.17 5.08
C ARG A 306 -9.42 -1.58 5.87
N LEU A 307 -8.48 -0.65 6.08
CA LEU A 307 -7.30 -0.86 6.94
C LEU A 307 -7.66 -1.16 8.40
N LEU A 308 -8.80 -0.65 8.88
CA LEU A 308 -9.25 -0.73 10.27
C LEU A 308 -10.28 -1.85 10.50
N ARG A 309 -10.69 -2.55 9.45
CA ARG A 309 -11.89 -3.40 9.44
C ARG A 309 -11.80 -4.66 10.29
N ALA A 310 -10.61 -5.24 10.50
CA ALA A 310 -10.60 -6.63 10.98
C ALA A 310 -9.31 -7.16 11.62
N MET A 311 -8.31 -6.33 11.92
CA MET A 311 -7.01 -6.85 12.35
C MET A 311 -7.03 -7.46 13.77
N GLY A 312 -7.90 -7.00 14.69
CA GLY A 312 -7.92 -7.54 16.07
C GLY A 312 -8.83 -8.73 16.33
N VAL A 313 -9.99 -8.80 15.66
CA VAL A 313 -11.05 -9.77 16.00
C VAL A 313 -10.78 -11.16 15.41
N LEU A 314 -10.10 -11.21 14.26
CA LEU A 314 -9.90 -12.46 13.52
C LEU A 314 -8.62 -13.21 13.91
N GLU A 315 -7.63 -12.55 14.51
CA GLU A 315 -6.35 -13.18 14.90
C GLU A 315 -6.56 -14.29 15.94
N ASP A 316 -7.26 -13.98 17.04
CA ASP A 316 -7.42 -14.93 18.15
C ASP A 316 -8.30 -16.14 17.81
N ILE A 317 -9.10 -16.04 16.74
CA ILE A 317 -9.98 -17.11 16.28
C ILE A 317 -9.47 -17.78 15.00
N SER A 318 -8.28 -17.41 14.51
CA SER A 318 -7.70 -17.93 13.27
C SER A 318 -6.31 -18.51 13.46
N THR A 319 -6.09 -19.71 12.90
CA THR A 319 -4.76 -20.31 12.79
C THR A 319 -3.94 -19.72 11.65
N ALA A 320 -4.57 -19.02 10.70
CA ALA A 320 -3.90 -18.31 9.62
C ALA A 320 -3.63 -16.86 10.01
N ARG A 321 -2.45 -16.33 9.64
CA ARG A 321 -2.12 -14.90 9.80
C ARG A 321 -3.17 -14.07 9.06
N VAL A 322 -3.83 -13.18 9.80
CA VAL A 322 -4.83 -12.27 9.26
C VAL A 322 -4.11 -11.05 8.71
N ASN A 323 -4.48 -10.63 7.50
CA ASN A 323 -4.02 -9.40 6.88
C ASN A 323 -5.20 -8.75 6.14
N LEU A 324 -5.00 -7.54 5.62
CA LEU A 324 -6.08 -6.76 5.03
C LEU A 324 -6.77 -7.41 3.82
N VAL A 325 -6.03 -8.23 3.09
CA VAL A 325 -6.50 -8.88 1.86
C VAL A 325 -7.34 -10.12 2.21
N ASN A 326 -6.93 -10.87 3.23
CA ASN A 326 -7.56 -12.14 3.58
C ASN A 326 -8.59 -12.02 4.71
N ALA A 327 -8.64 -10.92 5.46
CA ALA A 327 -9.53 -10.75 6.61
C ALA A 327 -11.01 -10.96 6.24
N ASP A 328 -11.48 -10.31 5.17
CA ASP A 328 -12.86 -10.46 4.69
C ASP A 328 -13.18 -11.89 4.25
N LEU A 329 -12.21 -12.55 3.59
CA LEU A 329 -12.36 -13.93 3.14
C LEU A 329 -12.39 -14.90 4.33
N LEU A 330 -11.52 -14.70 5.32
CA LEU A 330 -11.46 -15.50 6.54
C LEU A 330 -12.73 -15.34 7.38
N ALA A 331 -13.24 -14.12 7.52
CA ALA A 331 -14.50 -13.84 8.20
C ALA A 331 -15.67 -14.58 7.53
N ARG A 332 -15.79 -14.47 6.20
CA ARG A 332 -16.84 -15.17 5.42
C ARG A 332 -16.74 -16.69 5.53
N ASN A 333 -15.54 -17.26 5.45
CA ASN A 333 -15.32 -18.70 5.58
C ASN A 333 -15.72 -19.25 6.97
N ARG A 334 -15.70 -18.40 8.00
CA ARG A 334 -16.17 -18.73 9.35
C ARG A 334 -17.63 -18.36 9.62
N GLY A 335 -18.35 -17.85 8.62
CA GLY A 335 -19.74 -17.41 8.79
C GLY A 335 -19.90 -16.13 9.62
N LEU A 336 -18.84 -15.36 9.81
CA LEU A 336 -18.87 -14.08 10.51
C LEU A 336 -19.38 -12.98 9.58
N ARG A 337 -20.36 -12.21 10.05
CA ARG A 337 -20.87 -11.03 9.36
C ARG A 337 -20.27 -9.79 9.98
N ILE A 338 -19.42 -9.09 9.22
CA ILE A 338 -18.86 -7.79 9.60
C ILE A 338 -19.76 -6.70 9.04
N LYS A 339 -20.25 -5.81 9.91
CA LYS A 339 -21.03 -4.63 9.56
C LYS A 339 -20.28 -3.38 9.99
N GLU A 340 -20.09 -2.45 9.07
CA GLU A 340 -19.49 -1.15 9.35
C GLU A 340 -20.55 -0.05 9.38
N VAL A 341 -20.34 0.92 10.26
CA VAL A 341 -21.16 2.11 10.37
C VAL A 341 -20.25 3.33 10.48
N HIS A 342 -20.36 4.26 9.55
CA HIS A 342 -19.65 5.53 9.60
C HIS A 342 -20.59 6.60 10.13
N VAL A 343 -20.19 7.24 11.22
CA VAL A 343 -20.94 8.31 11.88
C VAL A 343 -20.16 9.61 11.73
N ARG A 344 -20.81 10.61 11.14
CA ARG A 344 -20.24 11.95 11.06
C ARG A 344 -20.33 12.64 12.43
N SER A 345 -19.17 12.95 13.03
CA SER A 345 -19.08 13.57 14.34
C SER A 345 -18.67 15.04 14.22
N GLY A 346 -19.60 15.89 13.81
CA GLY A 346 -19.34 17.33 13.63
C GLY A 346 -18.47 17.65 12.43
N ASP A 347 -17.76 18.78 12.49
CA ASP A 347 -16.84 19.27 11.46
C ASP A 347 -15.43 19.44 12.05
N GLY A 348 -14.42 18.87 11.39
CA GLY A 348 -13.03 18.89 11.87
C GLY A 348 -12.07 18.15 10.93
N GLY A 349 -10.76 18.31 11.15
CA GLY A 349 -9.71 17.73 10.31
C GLY A 349 -9.16 16.38 10.80
N GLU A 350 -9.56 15.91 11.97
CA GLU A 350 -9.10 14.63 12.53
C GLU A 350 -9.66 13.43 11.74
N VAL A 351 -8.85 12.40 11.58
CA VAL A 351 -9.22 11.18 10.83
C VAL A 351 -10.37 10.42 11.51
N LEU A 352 -10.27 10.19 12.82
CA LEU A 352 -11.31 9.57 13.63
C LEU A 352 -11.35 10.20 15.03
N THR A 353 -12.54 10.50 15.54
CA THR A 353 -12.73 10.90 16.95
C THR A 353 -12.81 9.69 17.87
N SER A 354 -13.43 8.60 17.40
CA SER A 354 -13.48 7.34 18.15
C SER A 354 -13.81 6.15 17.24
N MET A 355 -13.50 4.95 17.73
CA MET A 355 -13.85 3.68 17.13
C MET A 355 -14.52 2.79 18.17
N SER A 356 -15.51 2.00 17.77
CA SER A 356 -16.11 0.98 18.65
C SER A 356 -16.32 -0.34 17.95
N VAL A 357 -16.23 -1.42 18.72
CA VAL A 357 -16.45 -2.80 18.30
C VAL A 357 -17.56 -3.38 19.16
N ALA A 358 -18.57 -3.97 18.51
CA ALA A 358 -19.70 -4.61 19.16
C ALA A 358 -19.91 -6.04 18.65
N LEU A 359 -19.76 -7.03 19.53
CA LEU A 359 -19.92 -8.45 19.21
C LEU A 359 -21.29 -8.97 19.65
N GLY A 360 -21.99 -9.63 18.73
CA GLY A 360 -23.24 -10.33 19.03
C GLY A 360 -22.94 -11.72 19.60
N THR A 361 -22.93 -11.84 20.92
CA THR A 361 -22.77 -13.11 21.65
C THR A 361 -23.91 -13.31 22.64
N ASN A 362 -24.23 -14.56 22.93
CA ASN A 362 -25.22 -14.94 23.96
C ASN A 362 -24.58 -15.14 25.35
N ASP A 363 -23.25 -15.11 25.45
CA ASP A 363 -22.53 -15.36 26.71
C ASP A 363 -21.20 -14.58 26.79
N SER A 364 -20.98 -13.92 27.94
CA SER A 364 -19.83 -13.05 28.22
C SER A 364 -19.07 -13.55 29.46
N ARG A 365 -17.74 -13.44 29.45
CA ARG A 365 -16.89 -13.65 30.64
C ARG A 365 -17.12 -12.58 31.68
N PHE A 366 -17.55 -11.40 31.26
CA PHE A 366 -17.77 -10.24 32.11
C PHE A 366 -19.11 -9.59 31.78
N SER A 367 -20.09 -9.76 32.66
CA SER A 367 -21.48 -9.36 32.38
C SER A 367 -21.63 -7.86 32.14
N ALA A 368 -20.81 -7.02 32.79
CA ALA A 368 -20.86 -5.58 32.59
C ALA A 368 -20.26 -5.08 31.27
N ALA A 369 -19.61 -5.95 30.48
CA ALA A 369 -19.19 -5.61 29.11
C ALA A 369 -20.35 -5.64 28.11
N VAL A 370 -21.50 -6.20 28.49
CA VAL A 370 -22.70 -6.25 27.64
C VAL A 370 -23.47 -4.93 27.74
N ASP A 371 -23.71 -4.30 26.60
CA ASP A 371 -24.44 -3.05 26.51
C ASP A 371 -25.98 -3.25 26.54
N ARG A 372 -26.72 -2.15 26.40
CA ARG A 372 -28.19 -2.19 26.33
C ARG A 372 -28.73 -2.91 25.10
N THR A 373 -27.92 -3.07 24.05
CA THR A 373 -28.30 -3.80 22.83
C THR A 373 -28.02 -5.30 22.91
N GLN A 374 -27.60 -5.79 24.09
CA GLN A 374 -27.22 -7.19 24.32
C GLN A 374 -26.00 -7.62 23.50
N ARG A 375 -25.03 -6.71 23.33
CA ARG A 375 -23.78 -6.97 22.63
C ARG A 375 -22.61 -6.66 23.56
N ILE A 376 -21.53 -7.43 23.47
CA ILE A 376 -20.27 -7.02 24.09
C ILE A 376 -19.81 -5.77 23.34
N TYR A 377 -19.63 -4.66 24.06
CA TYR A 377 -19.31 -3.37 23.48
C TYR A 377 -18.04 -2.80 24.07
N VAL A 378 -17.11 -2.39 23.21
CA VAL A 378 -15.92 -1.64 23.58
C VAL A 378 -15.75 -0.43 22.66
N GLN A 379 -15.32 0.69 23.22
CA GLN A 379 -15.03 1.92 22.48
C GLN A 379 -13.66 2.44 22.87
N GLY A 380 -12.93 3.01 21.92
CA GLY A 380 -11.68 3.69 22.17
C GLY A 380 -11.45 4.92 21.31
N LYS A 381 -10.41 5.68 21.64
CA LYS A 381 -9.94 6.86 20.92
C LYS A 381 -8.41 6.89 20.89
N VAL A 382 -7.84 7.64 19.96
CA VAL A 382 -6.42 7.96 19.96
C VAL A 382 -6.23 9.34 20.58
N ALA A 383 -5.34 9.47 21.56
CA ALA A 383 -4.98 10.75 22.17
C ALA A 383 -3.45 10.87 22.23
N GLY A 384 -2.88 11.95 21.70
CA GLY A 384 -1.43 12.14 21.66
C GLY A 384 -0.67 11.03 20.90
N GLY A 385 -1.32 10.43 19.88
CA GLY A 385 -0.76 9.31 19.12
C GLY A 385 -0.84 7.95 19.82
N GLN A 386 -1.41 7.87 21.02
CA GLN A 386 -1.58 6.59 21.74
C GLN A 386 -3.04 6.13 21.80
N PRO A 387 -3.30 4.82 21.65
CA PRO A 387 -4.65 4.25 21.72
C PRO A 387 -5.12 4.07 23.17
N PHE A 388 -6.34 4.50 23.44
CA PHE A 388 -7.01 4.32 24.72
C PHE A 388 -8.38 3.66 24.55
N LEU A 389 -8.66 2.66 25.39
CA LEU A 389 -9.98 2.11 25.60
C LEU A 389 -10.76 3.07 26.51
N THR A 390 -11.87 3.60 25.99
CA THR A 390 -12.69 4.64 26.63
C THR A 390 -14.03 4.15 27.15
N LYS A 391 -14.54 3.01 26.66
CA LYS A 391 -15.74 2.37 27.23
C LYS A 391 -15.67 0.86 27.19
N ILE A 392 -16.28 0.24 28.20
CA ILE A 392 -16.59 -1.18 28.28
C ILE A 392 -18.07 -1.31 28.67
N GLY A 393 -18.88 -1.91 27.79
CA GLY A 393 -20.33 -1.98 27.94
C GLY A 393 -20.94 -0.59 28.11
N ASN A 394 -21.49 -0.32 29.30
CA ASN A 394 -22.12 0.96 29.63
C ASN A 394 -21.24 1.88 30.50
N TYR A 395 -19.99 1.53 30.73
CA TYR A 395 -19.11 2.22 31.69
C TYR A 395 -18.00 2.96 30.96
N ASP A 396 -17.81 4.23 31.30
CA ASP A 396 -16.68 5.03 30.84
C ASP A 396 -15.41 4.59 31.56
N VAL A 397 -14.38 4.25 30.82
CA VAL A 397 -13.07 3.86 31.33
C VAL A 397 -12.00 4.71 30.63
N GLU A 398 -10.77 4.72 31.13
CA GLU A 398 -9.65 5.35 30.44
C GLU A 398 -8.43 4.47 30.66
N LEU A 399 -8.21 3.55 29.72
CA LEU A 399 -7.22 2.48 29.84
C LEU A 399 -6.33 2.52 28.60
N ALA A 400 -5.02 2.47 28.78
CA ALA A 400 -4.12 2.24 27.65
C ALA A 400 -4.38 0.84 27.09
N VAL A 401 -4.38 0.72 25.76
CA VAL A 401 -4.58 -0.55 25.04
C VAL A 401 -3.26 -1.34 25.01
N ALA A 402 -2.72 -1.65 26.19
CA ALA A 402 -1.44 -2.33 26.34
C ALA A 402 -1.35 -3.06 27.69
N GLY A 403 -0.80 -4.28 27.67
CA GLY A 403 -0.52 -5.06 28.87
C GLY A 403 -1.69 -5.93 29.32
N SER A 404 -1.63 -6.41 30.56
CA SER A 404 -2.70 -7.22 31.13
C SER A 404 -3.66 -6.33 31.90
N ILE A 405 -4.97 -6.52 31.71
CA ILE A 405 -6.01 -5.74 32.39
C ILE A 405 -6.85 -6.69 33.24
N LEU A 406 -6.92 -6.40 34.53
CA LEU A 406 -7.84 -7.03 35.47
C LEU A 406 -9.08 -6.16 35.61
N LEU A 407 -10.24 -6.75 35.31
CA LEU A 407 -11.55 -6.12 35.50
C LEU A 407 -12.25 -6.75 36.69
N THR A 408 -12.80 -5.92 37.56
CA THR A 408 -13.77 -6.34 38.56
C THR A 408 -15.06 -5.59 38.37
N ARG A 409 -16.19 -6.28 38.53
CA ARG A 409 -17.49 -5.64 38.79
C ARG A 409 -17.77 -5.75 40.27
N GLN A 410 -18.12 -4.64 40.88
CA GLN A 410 -18.38 -4.58 42.29
C GLN A 410 -19.56 -3.67 42.63
N ARG A 411 -20.06 -3.78 43.86
CA ARG A 411 -20.93 -2.77 44.48
C ARG A 411 -20.05 -1.66 45.05
N ASP A 412 -20.39 -0.40 44.83
CA ASP A 412 -19.64 0.76 45.34
C ASP A 412 -19.75 0.82 46.87
N GLN A 413 -18.76 0.27 47.57
CA GLN A 413 -18.67 0.30 49.03
C GLN A 413 -17.22 0.49 49.51
N PRO A 414 -17.01 1.06 50.70
CA PRO A 414 -15.67 1.30 51.24
C PRO A 414 -14.81 0.02 51.34
N GLY A 415 -13.53 0.13 51.00
CA GLY A 415 -12.53 -0.91 51.24
C GLY A 415 -12.24 -1.84 50.05
N ILE A 416 -13.04 -1.83 48.98
CA ILE A 416 -12.83 -2.73 47.83
C ILE A 416 -11.50 -2.46 47.13
N VAL A 417 -11.23 -1.21 46.77
CA VAL A 417 -10.00 -0.81 46.07
C VAL A 417 -8.76 -1.24 46.88
N GLY A 418 -8.78 -0.99 48.19
CA GLY A 418 -7.69 -1.40 49.09
C GLY A 418 -7.58 -2.91 49.24
N GLY A 419 -8.71 -3.62 49.30
CA GLY A 419 -8.74 -5.08 49.41
C GLY A 419 -8.13 -5.77 48.19
N VAL A 420 -8.54 -5.35 46.98
CA VAL A 420 -7.98 -5.88 45.73
C VAL A 420 -6.50 -5.50 45.58
N GLY A 421 -6.14 -4.25 45.87
CA GLY A 421 -4.74 -3.79 45.81
C GLY A 421 -3.82 -4.55 46.77
N MET A 422 -4.28 -4.88 47.98
CA MET A 422 -3.50 -5.65 48.96
C MET A 422 -3.30 -7.11 48.51
N LEU A 423 -4.30 -7.72 47.87
CA LEU A 423 -4.19 -9.07 47.31
C LEU A 423 -3.17 -9.12 46.18
N LEU A 424 -3.22 -8.16 45.25
CA LEU A 424 -2.22 -8.02 44.19
C LEU A 424 -0.82 -7.78 44.74
N ALA A 425 -0.68 -6.92 45.76
CA ALA A 425 0.60 -6.67 46.42
C ALA A 425 1.18 -7.93 47.11
N LYS A 426 0.33 -8.74 47.74
CA LYS A 426 0.73 -10.02 48.35
C LYS A 426 1.29 -10.99 47.31
N ASP A 427 0.73 -10.97 46.10
CA ASP A 427 1.16 -11.77 44.96
C ASP A 427 2.31 -11.12 44.17
N GLN A 428 2.84 -9.98 44.65
CA GLN A 428 3.91 -9.21 44.01
C GLN A 428 3.57 -8.76 42.58
N VAL A 429 2.29 -8.49 42.32
CA VAL A 429 1.82 -7.93 41.04
C VAL A 429 1.80 -6.41 41.13
N ASN A 430 2.55 -5.74 40.27
CA ASN A 430 2.58 -4.28 40.19
C ASN A 430 1.37 -3.74 39.42
N ILE A 431 0.88 -2.55 39.83
CA ILE A 431 -0.25 -1.86 39.22
C ILE A 431 0.29 -0.68 38.41
N SER A 432 0.10 -0.70 37.10
CA SER A 432 0.54 0.37 36.19
C SER A 432 -0.45 1.54 36.15
N PHE A 433 -1.74 1.24 36.11
CA PHE A 433 -2.82 2.22 36.21
C PHE A 433 -4.08 1.60 36.81
N MET A 434 -5.00 2.43 37.28
CA MET A 434 -6.28 1.99 37.80
C MET A 434 -7.35 3.04 37.53
N THR A 435 -8.51 2.61 37.05
CA THR A 435 -9.71 3.44 36.96
C THR A 435 -10.89 2.77 37.66
N VAL A 436 -11.78 3.58 38.22
CA VAL A 436 -13.03 3.13 38.82
C VAL A 436 -14.16 3.92 38.21
N SER A 437 -15.06 3.22 37.53
CA SER A 437 -16.22 3.79 36.87
C SER A 437 -17.49 3.35 37.57
N ARG A 438 -18.35 4.30 37.90
CA ARG A 438 -19.58 4.05 38.67
C ARG A 438 -20.79 4.32 37.81
N ALA A 439 -21.74 3.37 37.76
CA ALA A 439 -23.00 3.60 37.06
C ALA A 439 -23.87 4.65 37.77
N ALA A 440 -23.84 4.68 39.11
CA ALA A 440 -24.39 5.72 39.97
C ALA A 440 -23.82 5.56 41.40
N ARG A 441 -24.03 6.56 42.27
CA ARG A 441 -23.66 6.49 43.69
C ARG A 441 -24.36 5.30 44.39
N ASP A 442 -23.61 4.54 45.20
CA ASP A 442 -24.09 3.37 45.96
C ASP A 442 -24.69 2.25 45.08
N ARG A 443 -24.32 2.19 43.80
CA ARG A 443 -24.72 1.14 42.85
C ARG A 443 -23.51 0.34 42.37
N GLU A 444 -23.64 -0.32 41.23
CA GLU A 444 -22.56 -1.09 40.63
C GLU A 444 -21.48 -0.17 40.02
N ALA A 445 -20.24 -0.65 40.12
CA ALA A 445 -19.05 -0.03 39.59
C ALA A 445 -18.17 -1.09 38.92
N ILE A 446 -17.44 -0.69 37.89
CA ILE A 446 -16.32 -1.46 37.37
C ILE A 446 -15.04 -0.82 37.89
N MET A 447 -14.09 -1.65 38.31
CA MET A 447 -12.70 -1.25 38.47
C MET A 447 -11.86 -1.99 37.43
N ALA A 448 -11.06 -1.24 36.69
CA ALA A 448 -10.11 -1.77 35.71
C ALA A 448 -8.69 -1.42 36.15
N ILE A 449 -7.84 -2.42 36.22
CA ILE A 449 -6.49 -2.33 36.76
C ILE A 449 -5.52 -2.84 35.70
N GLY A 450 -4.60 -1.97 35.27
CA GLY A 450 -3.45 -2.39 34.47
C GLY A 450 -2.43 -3.06 35.38
N ILE A 451 -2.03 -4.28 35.01
CA ILE A 451 -1.09 -5.10 35.78
C ILE A 451 0.09 -5.54 34.91
N ASP A 452 1.28 -5.57 35.51
CA ASP A 452 2.52 -5.91 34.79
C ASP A 452 2.73 -7.42 34.64
N SER A 453 2.11 -8.19 35.53
CA SER A 453 2.16 -9.66 35.55
C SER A 453 0.80 -10.25 35.86
N GLU A 454 0.53 -11.45 35.35
CA GLU A 454 -0.74 -12.14 35.60
C GLU A 454 -0.80 -12.64 37.06
N PRO A 455 -1.89 -12.39 37.80
CA PRO A 455 -2.01 -12.86 39.17
C PRO A 455 -2.19 -14.37 39.20
N SER A 456 -1.72 -15.01 40.27
CA SER A 456 -1.94 -16.44 40.48
C SER A 456 -3.43 -16.77 40.59
N ALA A 457 -3.78 -18.02 40.24
CA ALA A 457 -5.17 -18.49 40.34
C ALA A 457 -5.74 -18.32 41.76
N ASP A 458 -4.91 -18.52 42.78
CA ASP A 458 -5.26 -18.33 44.19
C ASP A 458 -5.60 -16.86 44.50
N THR A 459 -4.85 -15.92 43.92
CA THR A 459 -5.12 -14.47 44.06
C THR A 459 -6.42 -14.08 43.37
N LEU A 460 -6.68 -14.59 42.16
CA LEU A 460 -7.93 -14.34 41.45
C LEU A 460 -9.13 -14.88 42.24
N GLU A 461 -9.01 -16.08 42.81
CA GLU A 461 -10.05 -16.65 43.67
C GLU A 461 -10.22 -15.81 44.94
N ALA A 462 -9.13 -15.36 45.57
CA ALA A 462 -9.21 -14.48 46.75
C ALA A 462 -9.91 -13.15 46.43
N ILE A 463 -9.68 -12.58 45.24
CA ILE A 463 -10.34 -11.35 44.78
C ILE A 463 -11.86 -11.56 44.66
N THR A 464 -12.32 -12.70 44.14
CA THR A 464 -13.77 -13.00 44.08
C THR A 464 -14.44 -13.09 45.45
N ARG A 465 -13.67 -13.39 46.50
CA ARG A 465 -14.16 -13.51 47.88
C ARG A 465 -14.16 -12.17 48.63
N VAL A 466 -13.61 -11.09 48.05
CA VAL A 466 -13.65 -9.75 48.64
C VAL A 466 -15.12 -9.30 48.72
N PRO A 467 -15.62 -8.90 49.91
CA PRO A 467 -16.99 -8.44 50.06
C PRO A 467 -17.31 -7.30 49.07
N GLY A 468 -18.37 -7.49 48.28
CA GLY A 468 -18.84 -6.51 47.31
C GLY A 468 -18.31 -6.71 45.89
N VAL A 469 -17.28 -7.53 45.67
CA VAL A 469 -16.90 -8.00 44.33
C VAL A 469 -17.92 -9.02 43.85
N VAL A 470 -18.39 -8.88 42.61
CA VAL A 470 -19.42 -9.72 42.01
C VAL A 470 -18.84 -10.63 40.93
N GLU A 471 -17.89 -10.11 40.14
CA GLU A 471 -17.16 -10.87 39.12
C GLU A 471 -15.75 -10.27 38.95
N VAL A 472 -14.80 -11.12 38.56
CA VAL A 472 -13.45 -10.74 38.16
C VAL A 472 -13.11 -11.45 36.85
N THR A 473 -12.42 -10.75 35.96
CA THR A 473 -11.78 -11.37 34.80
C THR A 473 -10.43 -10.70 34.55
N VAL A 474 -9.51 -11.44 33.96
CA VAL A 474 -8.26 -10.91 33.43
C VAL A 474 -8.28 -11.15 31.93
N PHE A 475 -7.88 -10.15 31.16
CA PHE A 475 -7.56 -10.35 29.75
C PHE A 475 -6.19 -9.75 29.43
N LYS A 476 -5.49 -10.40 28.49
CA LYS A 476 -4.16 -10.02 28.03
C LYS A 476 -4.30 -9.27 26.72
N GLU A 477 -3.75 -8.08 26.64
CA GLU A 477 -3.54 -7.41 25.36
C GLU A 477 -2.06 -7.41 25.01
N VAL A 478 -1.72 -8.17 23.95
CA VAL A 478 -0.46 -8.02 23.22
C VAL A 478 -0.76 -7.20 21.98
N VAL A 479 -0.70 -5.89 22.15
CA VAL A 479 -0.40 -5.00 21.03
C VAL A 479 1.13 -5.07 20.86
N THR A 480 1.57 -5.83 19.87
CA THR A 480 2.99 -5.82 19.49
C THR A 480 3.26 -4.47 18.85
N GLN A 481 4.10 -3.65 19.47
CA GLN A 481 4.59 -2.43 18.81
C GLN A 481 5.27 -2.86 17.51
N TYR A 482 4.68 -2.51 16.36
CA TYR A 482 5.39 -2.55 15.07
C TYR A 482 6.52 -1.53 15.18
N THR A 483 7.71 -2.02 15.55
CA THR A 483 8.96 -1.26 15.54
C THR A 483 9.72 -1.56 14.26
#